data_AF-A0A1Y1KG42-F1
#
_entry.id   AF-A0A1Y1KG42-F1
#
_cell.length_a   1.000
_cell.length_b   1.000
_cell.length_c   1.000
_cell.angle_alpha   90.00
_cell.angle_beta   90.00
_cell.angle_gamma   90.00
#
_symmetry.space_group_name_H-M   'P 1'
#
loop_
_entity.id
_entity.type
_entity.pdbx_description
1 polymer ?
#
loop_
_entity_poly.entity_id
_entity_poly.type
_entity_poly.pdbx_seq_one_letter_code
_entity_poly.pdbx_strand_id
1 'polypeptide(L)'
;MFYCTLRDQILYLHKDENGFRKNQMSDNLHNAIRIHHSLATKAADYTKKQYVFRLQTADQAEYLFQTSDSKELLSWIDTINFVSASLSAQPLEAAVGSQKKFQRPLLPCSRTKLTLREQLHDHEERVMRLENELDEHQKNPPERGSKSLVVQNYKEKELYLNYELKRYKTYAYILRSRLSQYPDVEISLAENSIGELDEASGVALLEGSSNGIVPPPIPERQSPVINRHPTEKRVPTS
;
A
#
# COMPACT_ATOMS: atom_id res chain seq x y z
N MET A 1 -15.28 9.82 21.83
CA MET A 1 -15.89 9.16 20.65
C MET A 1 -15.26 9.80 19.43
N PHE A 2 -14.88 9.04 18.41
CA PHE A 2 -14.30 9.58 17.17
C PHE A 2 -15.31 9.41 16.04
N TYR A 3 -15.29 10.34 15.10
CA TYR A 3 -15.96 10.20 13.80
C TYR A 3 -14.91 9.77 12.78
N CYS A 4 -15.18 8.71 12.03
CA CYS A 4 -14.23 8.17 11.07
C CYS A 4 -14.64 8.53 9.64
N THR A 5 -13.70 8.99 8.83
CA THR A 5 -13.90 9.17 7.38
C THR A 5 -12.79 8.49 6.60
N LEU A 6 -13.14 7.65 5.64
CA LEU A 6 -12.18 7.03 4.73
C LEU A 6 -12.10 7.85 3.44
N ARG A 7 -10.89 8.31 3.07
CA ARG A 7 -10.61 8.95 1.78
C ARG A 7 -9.36 8.34 1.18
N ASP A 8 -9.49 7.85 -0.05
CA ASP A 8 -8.47 7.02 -0.68
C ASP A 8 -7.98 5.94 0.30
N GLN A 9 -6.67 5.86 0.56
CA GLN A 9 -6.07 4.90 1.48
C GLN A 9 -5.82 5.47 2.88
N ILE A 10 -6.56 6.50 3.31
CA ILE A 10 -6.35 7.15 4.61
C ILE A 10 -7.67 7.22 5.38
N LEU A 11 -7.68 6.61 6.57
CA LEU A 11 -8.75 6.66 7.53
C LEU A 11 -8.49 7.80 8.53
N TYR A 12 -9.27 8.86 8.46
CA TYR A 12 -9.16 10.02 9.35
C TYR A 12 -10.08 9.86 10.56
N LEU A 13 -9.57 10.22 11.74
CA LEU A 13 -10.27 10.17 13.01
C LEU A 13 -10.50 11.59 13.54
N HIS A 14 -11.76 12.01 13.60
CA HIS A 14 -12.16 13.35 14.02
C HIS A 14 -12.69 13.32 15.45
N LYS A 15 -12.29 14.29 16.27
CA LYS A 15 -12.71 14.39 17.68
C LYS A 15 -14.13 14.93 17.86
N ASP A 16 -14.65 15.65 16.86
CA ASP A 16 -15.97 16.27 16.86
C ASP A 16 -16.66 16.17 15.48
N GLU A 17 -17.97 16.43 15.44
CA GLU A 17 -18.76 16.44 14.20
C GLU A 17 -18.37 17.61 13.28
N ASN A 18 -17.73 18.64 13.81
CA ASN A 18 -17.29 19.81 13.05
C ASN A 18 -16.06 19.49 12.18
N GLY A 19 -15.13 18.66 12.65
CA GLY A 19 -14.02 18.13 11.85
C GLY A 19 -14.49 17.28 10.67
N PHE A 20 -15.57 16.51 10.87
CA PHE A 20 -16.23 15.73 9.82
C PHE A 20 -16.79 16.62 8.68
N ARG A 21 -17.34 17.80 9.01
CA ARG A 21 -17.97 18.70 8.02
C ARG A 21 -16.99 19.62 7.28
N LYS A 22 -15.84 19.95 7.88
CA LYS A 22 -14.98 21.02 7.36
C LYS A 22 -13.91 20.60 6.34
N ASN A 23 -13.79 19.31 5.97
CA ASN A 23 -12.72 18.84 5.07
C ASN A 23 -11.31 19.33 5.49
N GLN A 24 -11.09 19.62 6.76
CA GLN A 24 -9.83 20.20 7.24
C GLN A 24 -8.72 19.16 7.11
N MET A 25 -8.02 19.18 5.98
CA MET A 25 -6.89 18.30 5.67
C MET A 25 -5.65 18.62 6.50
N SER A 26 -5.52 19.85 7.03
CA SER A 26 -4.28 20.34 7.64
C SER A 26 -4.17 20.07 9.15
N ASP A 27 -5.27 20.07 9.89
CA ASP A 27 -5.17 20.28 11.35
C ASP A 27 -4.99 19.00 12.18
N ASN A 28 -5.06 17.81 11.56
CA ASN A 28 -5.03 16.54 12.32
C ASN A 28 -4.30 15.38 11.60
N LEU A 29 -3.15 15.63 10.97
CA LEU A 29 -2.32 14.54 10.41
C LEU A 29 -1.95 13.48 11.47
N HIS A 30 -1.91 13.86 12.75
CA HIS A 30 -1.67 12.95 13.88
C HIS A 30 -2.82 11.96 14.15
N ASN A 31 -4.01 12.18 13.61
CA ASN A 31 -5.19 11.33 13.78
C ASN A 31 -5.60 10.66 12.45
N ALA A 32 -4.63 10.23 11.66
CA ALA A 32 -4.86 9.55 10.39
C ALA A 32 -4.15 8.20 10.36
N ILE A 33 -4.84 7.18 9.87
CA ILE A 33 -4.32 5.82 9.71
C ILE A 33 -4.24 5.51 8.22
N ARG A 34 -3.03 5.19 7.73
CA ARG A 34 -2.86 4.77 6.34
C ARG A 34 -3.21 3.30 6.20
N ILE A 35 -4.18 3.00 5.35
CA ILE A 35 -4.78 1.67 5.20
C ILE A 35 -4.28 0.89 3.97
N HIS A 36 -3.27 1.38 3.25
CA HIS A 36 -2.59 0.58 2.22
C HIS A 36 -2.19 -0.79 2.77
N HIS A 37 -2.46 -1.84 2.00
CA HIS A 37 -2.21 -3.24 2.38
C HIS A 37 -2.80 -3.69 3.73
N SER A 38 -3.81 -2.98 4.23
CA SER A 38 -4.44 -3.31 5.51
C SER A 38 -5.46 -4.44 5.38
N LEU A 39 -5.68 -5.16 6.47
CA LEU A 39 -6.74 -6.16 6.57
C LEU A 39 -7.65 -5.84 7.75
N ALA A 40 -8.93 -5.63 7.45
CA ALA A 40 -9.98 -5.50 8.44
C ALA A 40 -10.68 -6.85 8.68
N THR A 41 -10.84 -7.26 9.94
CA THR A 41 -11.52 -8.52 10.31
C THR A 41 -12.33 -8.35 11.59
N LYS A 42 -13.36 -9.18 11.81
CA LYS A 42 -14.06 -9.21 13.09
C LYS A 42 -13.10 -9.64 14.21
N ALA A 43 -13.07 -8.90 15.32
CA ALA A 43 -12.26 -9.24 16.48
C ALA A 43 -12.98 -10.29 17.35
N ALA A 44 -13.08 -11.52 16.86
CA ALA A 44 -13.86 -12.60 17.50
C ALA A 44 -13.31 -13.02 18.88
N ASP A 45 -12.02 -12.81 19.11
CA ASP A 45 -11.32 -13.03 20.37
C ASP A 45 -11.53 -11.91 21.40
N TYR A 46 -12.09 -10.77 20.98
CA TYR A 46 -12.34 -9.64 21.87
C TYR A 46 -13.74 -9.70 22.48
N THR A 47 -13.81 -10.07 23.76
CA THR A 47 -15.09 -10.31 24.46
C THR A 47 -15.58 -9.13 25.29
N LYS A 48 -14.77 -8.07 25.47
CA LYS A 48 -15.12 -6.94 26.35
C LYS A 48 -16.21 -6.04 25.78
N LYS A 49 -16.32 -5.96 24.45
CA LYS A 49 -17.33 -5.14 23.76
C LYS A 49 -17.85 -5.86 22.52
N GLN A 50 -19.12 -5.64 22.21
CA GLN A 50 -19.74 -6.13 20.99
C GLN A 50 -19.38 -5.25 19.79
N TYR A 51 -19.55 -5.83 18.59
CA TYR A 51 -19.37 -5.14 17.32
C TYR A 51 -17.98 -4.50 17.18
N VAL A 52 -16.95 -5.26 17.53
CA VAL A 52 -15.56 -4.83 17.37
C VAL A 52 -14.93 -5.48 16.14
N PHE A 53 -14.34 -4.65 15.28
CA PHE A 53 -13.44 -5.12 14.23
C PHE A 53 -12.00 -4.69 14.52
N ARG A 54 -11.07 -5.46 13.98
CA ARG A 54 -9.63 -5.23 14.02
C ARG A 54 -9.16 -4.77 12.66
N LEU A 55 -8.37 -3.70 12.63
CA LEU A 55 -7.63 -3.24 11.46
C LEU A 55 -6.15 -3.52 11.69
N GLN A 56 -5.53 -4.30 10.81
CA GLN A 56 -4.10 -4.57 10.81
C GLN A 56 -3.48 -3.85 9.61
N THR A 57 -2.54 -2.94 9.83
CA THR A 57 -1.92 -2.11 8.77
C THR A 57 -0.62 -2.73 8.23
N ALA A 58 -0.10 -2.18 7.12
CA ALA A 58 1.12 -2.67 6.46
C ALA A 58 2.36 -2.70 7.37
N ASP A 59 2.44 -1.78 8.33
CA ASP A 59 3.48 -1.65 9.34
C ASP A 59 3.23 -2.53 10.59
N GLN A 60 2.25 -3.44 10.52
CA GLN A 60 1.85 -4.38 11.58
C GLN A 60 1.18 -3.75 12.80
N ALA A 61 0.81 -2.46 12.75
CA ALA A 61 0.00 -1.88 13.81
C ALA A 61 -1.41 -2.50 13.80
N GLU A 62 -1.95 -2.75 14.99
CA GLU A 62 -3.30 -3.26 15.18
C GLU A 62 -4.18 -2.20 15.87
N TYR A 63 -5.36 -1.98 15.32
CA TYR A 63 -6.35 -1.07 15.88
C TYR A 63 -7.67 -1.82 16.10
N LEU A 64 -8.32 -1.56 17.23
CA LEU A 64 -9.66 -2.09 17.52
C LEU A 64 -10.69 -0.96 17.40
N PHE A 65 -11.70 -1.18 16.57
CA PHE A 65 -12.79 -0.25 16.33
C PHE A 65 -14.10 -0.88 16.78
N GLN A 66 -14.82 -0.19 17.66
CA GLN A 66 -16.18 -0.54 18.04
C GLN A 66 -17.16 0.24 17.16
N THR A 67 -18.16 -0.45 16.60
CA THR A 67 -19.29 0.16 15.87
C THR A 67 -20.58 0.08 16.69
N SER A 68 -21.64 0.70 16.19
CA SER A 68 -22.94 0.75 16.89
C SER A 68 -23.66 -0.59 16.83
N ASP A 69 -23.55 -1.27 15.70
CA ASP A 69 -24.20 -2.57 15.46
C ASP A 69 -23.37 -3.47 14.52
N SER A 70 -23.89 -4.67 14.28
CA SER A 70 -23.26 -5.66 13.40
C SER A 70 -23.28 -5.28 11.92
N LYS A 71 -24.23 -4.45 11.48
CA LYS A 71 -24.34 -4.02 10.08
C LYS A 71 -23.26 -2.99 9.77
N GLU A 72 -23.08 -2.01 10.65
CA GLU A 72 -21.97 -1.05 10.56
C GLU A 72 -20.62 -1.74 10.63
N LEU A 73 -20.45 -2.74 11.50
CA LEU A 73 -19.22 -3.53 11.58
C LEU A 73 -18.87 -4.14 10.23
N LEU A 74 -19.82 -4.84 9.62
CA LEU A 74 -19.60 -5.51 8.33
C LEU A 74 -19.37 -4.48 7.23
N SER A 75 -20.15 -3.40 7.20
CA SER A 75 -19.99 -2.31 6.23
C SER A 75 -18.59 -1.68 6.29
N TRP A 76 -18.06 -1.42 7.50
CA TRP A 76 -16.71 -0.88 7.66
C TRP A 76 -15.62 -1.87 7.22
N ILE A 77 -15.75 -3.14 7.60
CA ILE A 77 -14.82 -4.21 7.16
C ILE A 77 -14.79 -4.29 5.64
N ASP A 78 -15.95 -4.38 4.99
CA ASP A 78 -16.05 -4.50 3.54
C ASP A 78 -15.50 -3.27 2.82
N THR A 79 -15.84 -2.06 3.31
CA THR A 79 -15.36 -0.81 2.73
C THR A 79 -13.83 -0.68 2.80
N ILE A 80 -13.25 -0.93 3.97
CA ILE A 80 -11.79 -0.84 4.16
C ILE A 80 -11.06 -1.90 3.32
N ASN A 81 -11.56 -3.14 3.32
CA ASN A 81 -10.94 -4.23 2.56
C ASN A 81 -11.07 -4.00 1.05
N PHE A 82 -12.19 -3.46 0.57
CA PHE A 82 -12.38 -3.13 -0.84
C PHE A 82 -11.40 -2.04 -1.28
N VAL A 83 -11.27 -0.96 -0.50
CA VAL A 83 -10.31 0.12 -0.78
C VAL A 83 -8.87 -0.40 -0.75
N SER A 84 -8.52 -1.23 0.23
CA SER A 84 -7.19 -1.83 0.32
C SER A 84 -6.91 -2.75 -0.88
N ALA A 85 -7.88 -3.58 -1.29
CA ALA A 85 -7.75 -4.48 -2.43
C ALA A 85 -7.65 -3.75 -3.78
N SER A 86 -8.45 -2.69 -3.96
CA SER A 86 -8.52 -1.94 -5.21
C SER A 86 -7.37 -0.96 -5.40
N LEU A 87 -6.84 -0.37 -4.32
CA LEU A 87 -5.87 0.72 -4.43
C LEU A 87 -4.42 0.33 -4.09
N SER A 88 -4.17 -0.77 -3.37
CA SER A 88 -2.80 -1.11 -2.96
C SER A 88 -1.96 -1.54 -4.16
N ALA A 89 -0.78 -0.93 -4.34
CA ALA A 89 0.19 -1.32 -5.36
C ALA A 89 0.72 -2.74 -5.12
N GLN A 90 1.36 -3.35 -6.12
CA GLN A 90 1.97 -4.66 -5.91
C GLN A 90 3.12 -4.58 -4.89
N PRO A 91 3.25 -5.56 -3.97
CA PRO A 91 4.44 -5.69 -3.14
C PRO A 91 5.71 -5.74 -3.98
N LEU A 92 6.75 -5.06 -3.51
CA LEU A 92 8.09 -5.15 -4.10
C LEU A 92 8.84 -6.28 -3.42
N GLU A 93 9.54 -7.09 -4.22
CA GLU A 93 10.40 -8.14 -3.71
C GLU A 93 11.38 -7.58 -2.67
N ALA A 94 11.59 -8.34 -1.59
CA ALA A 94 12.53 -7.93 -0.55
C ALA A 94 13.94 -7.77 -1.16
N ALA A 95 14.71 -6.81 -0.66
CA ALA A 95 16.07 -6.60 -1.14
C ALA A 95 16.89 -7.90 -1.01
N VAL A 96 17.49 -8.32 -2.13
CA VAL A 96 18.38 -9.48 -2.18
C VAL A 96 19.73 -9.12 -1.52
N GLY A 97 19.80 -9.32 -0.21
CA GLY A 97 21.05 -9.27 0.56
C GLY A 97 21.63 -10.67 0.78
N SER A 98 22.89 -10.77 1.22
CA SER A 98 23.54 -12.04 1.61
C SER A 98 22.94 -12.68 2.88
N GLN A 99 21.88 -12.11 3.44
CA GLN A 99 21.25 -12.52 4.69
C GLN A 99 20.39 -13.76 4.48
N LYS A 100 20.71 -14.86 5.17
CA LYS A 100 19.90 -16.10 5.20
C LYS A 100 18.60 -15.98 6.01
N LYS A 101 18.13 -14.76 6.29
CA LYS A 101 16.93 -14.51 7.11
C LYS A 101 15.72 -14.31 6.19
N PHE A 102 14.58 -14.86 6.59
CA PHE A 102 13.30 -14.48 6.01
C PHE A 102 13.10 -12.97 6.12
N GLN A 103 12.78 -12.34 4.99
CA GLN A 103 12.48 -10.92 4.91
C GLN A 103 11.12 -10.77 4.24
N ARG A 104 10.29 -9.92 4.83
CA ARG A 104 8.98 -9.62 4.25
C ARG A 104 9.16 -8.72 3.02
N PRO A 105 8.36 -8.90 1.97
CA PRO A 105 8.29 -7.96 0.86
C PRO A 105 7.99 -6.54 1.34
N LEU A 106 8.46 -5.56 0.59
CA LEU A 106 8.14 -4.17 0.86
C LEU A 106 6.73 -3.89 0.33
N LEU A 107 5.91 -3.20 1.13
CA LEU A 107 4.53 -2.85 0.80
C LEU A 107 4.46 -1.35 0.48
N PRO A 108 4.42 -0.95 -0.80
CA PRO A 108 4.44 0.46 -1.17
C PRO A 108 3.17 1.18 -0.73
N CYS A 109 3.32 2.42 -0.25
CA CYS A 109 2.17 3.29 0.03
C CYS A 109 1.61 4.01 -1.20
N SER A 110 2.15 3.74 -2.39
CA SER A 110 1.63 4.25 -3.66
C SER A 110 0.35 3.51 -4.07
N ARG A 111 -0.47 4.17 -4.88
CA ARG A 111 -1.63 3.53 -5.52
C ARG A 111 -1.17 2.57 -6.62
N THR A 112 -1.91 1.48 -6.82
CA THR A 112 -1.73 0.61 -7.98
C THR A 112 -2.01 1.36 -9.28
N LYS A 113 -1.38 0.90 -10.37
CA LYS A 113 -1.68 1.34 -11.73
C LYS A 113 -2.60 0.36 -12.48
N LEU A 114 -2.95 -0.76 -11.85
CA LEU A 114 -3.82 -1.77 -12.41
C LEU A 114 -5.29 -1.35 -12.33
N THR A 115 -6.05 -1.73 -13.34
CA THR A 115 -7.51 -1.71 -13.30
C THR A 115 -8.06 -2.69 -12.26
N LEU A 116 -9.35 -2.61 -11.91
CA LEU A 116 -9.95 -3.54 -10.95
C LEU A 116 -9.89 -5.01 -11.40
N ARG A 117 -10.02 -5.27 -12.71
CA ARG A 117 -9.93 -6.63 -13.26
C ARG A 117 -8.50 -7.16 -13.17
N GLU A 118 -7.52 -6.32 -13.50
CA GLU A 118 -6.10 -6.67 -13.36
C GLU A 118 -5.70 -6.84 -11.89
N GLN A 119 -6.18 -5.99 -10.97
CA GLN A 119 -5.98 -6.17 -9.53
C GLN A 119 -6.55 -7.50 -9.05
N LEU A 120 -7.76 -7.87 -9.48
CA LEU A 120 -8.34 -9.16 -9.12
C LEU A 120 -7.44 -10.31 -9.60
N HIS A 121 -6.98 -10.26 -10.84
CA HIS A 121 -6.09 -11.28 -11.39
C HIS A 121 -4.75 -11.38 -10.64
N ASP A 122 -4.12 -10.24 -10.31
CA ASP A 122 -2.89 -10.19 -9.51
C ASP A 122 -3.10 -10.80 -8.11
N HIS A 123 -4.23 -10.49 -7.46
CA HIS A 123 -4.55 -11.06 -6.15
C HIS A 123 -4.79 -12.58 -6.23
N GLU A 124 -5.45 -13.08 -7.27
CA GLU A 124 -5.66 -14.52 -7.48
C GLU A 124 -4.34 -15.25 -7.74
N GLU A 125 -3.45 -14.69 -8.57
CA GLU A 125 -2.11 -15.23 -8.78
C GLU A 125 -1.30 -15.23 -7.48
N ARG A 126 -1.40 -14.15 -6.69
CA ARG A 126 -0.74 -14.05 -5.39
C ARG A 126 -1.21 -15.13 -4.42
N VAL A 127 -2.52 -15.42 -4.39
CA VAL A 127 -3.07 -16.52 -3.59
C VAL A 127 -2.42 -17.83 -4.00
N MET A 128 -2.40 -18.15 -5.30
CA MET A 128 -1.78 -19.40 -5.79
C MET A 128 -0.30 -19.51 -5.39
N ARG A 129 0.47 -18.41 -5.54
CA ARG A 129 1.88 -18.38 -5.13
C ARG A 129 2.07 -18.60 -3.63
N LEU A 130 1.27 -17.91 -2.80
CA LEU A 130 1.36 -18.03 -1.34
C LEU A 130 0.93 -19.42 -0.85
N GLU A 131 -0.05 -20.06 -1.49
CA GLU A 131 -0.45 -21.43 -1.18
C GLU A 131 0.68 -22.41 -1.46
N ASN A 132 1.33 -22.31 -2.62
CA ASN A 132 2.49 -23.14 -2.97
C ASN A 132 3.65 -22.90 -1.99
N GLU A 133 3.99 -21.64 -1.69
CA GLU A 133 5.08 -21.33 -0.76
C GLU A 133 4.79 -21.83 0.67
N LEU A 134 3.53 -21.76 1.13
CA LEU A 134 3.13 -22.27 2.43
C LEU A 134 3.20 -23.80 2.49
N ASP A 135 2.75 -24.49 1.45
CA ASP A 135 2.85 -25.95 1.35
C ASP A 135 4.33 -26.41 1.35
N GLU A 136 5.18 -25.77 0.55
CA GLU A 136 6.62 -26.03 0.56
C GLU A 136 7.24 -25.75 1.94
N HIS A 137 6.86 -24.66 2.59
CA HIS A 137 7.34 -24.32 3.93
C HIS A 137 6.97 -25.37 4.98
N GLN A 138 5.73 -25.88 4.94
CA GLN A 138 5.24 -26.90 5.86
C GLN A 138 5.92 -28.26 5.65
N LYS A 139 6.32 -28.58 4.42
CA LYS A 139 7.08 -29.80 4.09
C LYS A 139 8.51 -29.80 4.62
N ASN A 140 9.05 -28.64 4.99
CA ASN A 140 10.44 -28.47 5.41
C ASN A 140 10.57 -27.94 6.86
N PRO A 141 10.06 -28.66 7.89
CA PRO A 141 10.17 -28.21 9.28
C PRO A 141 11.62 -28.24 9.77
N PRO A 142 12.01 -27.37 10.73
CA PRO A 142 13.35 -27.39 11.32
C PRO A 142 13.60 -28.71 12.05
N GLU A 143 14.80 -29.26 11.90
CA GLU A 143 15.21 -30.49 12.59
C GLU A 143 15.22 -30.33 14.12
N ARG A 144 14.98 -31.43 14.85
CA ARG A 144 15.10 -31.44 16.31
C ARG A 144 16.52 -31.06 16.72
N GLY A 145 16.66 -30.03 17.55
CA GLY A 145 17.96 -29.48 17.96
C GLY A 145 18.48 -28.34 17.09
N SER A 146 17.70 -27.91 16.07
CA SER A 146 18.00 -26.70 15.30
C SER A 146 18.22 -25.48 16.20
N LYS A 147 19.12 -24.59 15.75
CA LYS A 147 19.39 -23.31 16.45
C LYS A 147 18.09 -22.53 16.65
N SER A 148 17.91 -21.90 17.81
CA SER A 148 16.72 -21.11 18.16
C SER A 148 16.34 -20.09 17.08
N LEU A 149 17.31 -19.40 16.49
CA LEU A 149 17.09 -18.44 15.40
C LEU A 149 16.46 -19.09 14.15
N VAL A 150 16.83 -20.33 13.81
CA VAL A 150 16.25 -21.06 12.67
C VAL A 150 14.78 -21.38 12.93
N VAL A 151 14.48 -21.88 14.14
CA VAL A 151 13.10 -22.18 14.56
C VAL A 151 12.25 -20.91 14.61
N GLN A 152 12.80 -19.79 15.08
CA GLN A 152 12.10 -18.51 15.12
C GLN A 152 11.83 -17.97 13.71
N ASN A 153 12.82 -17.99 12.81
CA ASN A 153 12.63 -17.57 11.42
C ASN A 153 11.60 -18.44 10.69
N TYR A 154 11.58 -19.75 10.97
CA TYR A 154 10.56 -20.65 10.44
C TYR A 154 9.16 -20.22 10.87
N LYS A 155 8.93 -20.06 12.17
CA LYS A 155 7.63 -19.60 12.72
C LYS A 155 7.24 -18.22 12.21
N GLU A 156 8.19 -17.30 12.09
CA GLU A 156 7.94 -15.96 11.56
C GLU A 156 7.48 -16.01 10.10
N LYS A 157 8.14 -16.84 9.27
CA LYS A 157 7.73 -17.07 7.87
C LYS A 157 6.35 -17.73 7.80
N GLU A 158 6.08 -18.75 8.61
CA GLU A 158 4.78 -19.41 8.66
C GLU A 158 3.63 -18.45 9.00
N LEU A 159 3.82 -17.62 10.04
CA LEU A 159 2.84 -16.61 10.45
C LEU A 159 2.59 -15.59 9.34
N TYR A 160 3.67 -15.13 8.69
CA TYR A 160 3.58 -14.23 7.55
C TYR A 160 2.78 -14.86 6.39
N LEU A 161 3.12 -16.07 5.96
CA LEU A 161 2.47 -16.71 4.82
C LEU A 161 0.97 -16.92 5.06
N ASN A 162 0.60 -17.38 6.26
CA ASN A 162 -0.81 -17.54 6.63
C ASN A 162 -1.55 -16.19 6.64
N TYR A 163 -0.93 -15.15 7.19
CA TYR A 163 -1.52 -13.82 7.24
C TYR A 163 -1.74 -13.23 5.84
N GLU A 164 -0.72 -13.30 4.98
CA GLU A 164 -0.79 -12.79 3.62
C GLU A 164 -1.80 -13.57 2.79
N LEU A 165 -1.82 -14.90 2.94
CA LEU A 165 -2.79 -15.75 2.25
C LEU A 165 -4.22 -15.34 2.62
N LYS A 166 -4.48 -15.10 3.91
CA LYS A 166 -5.78 -14.60 4.38
C LYS A 166 -6.10 -13.23 3.77
N ARG A 167 -5.13 -12.30 3.73
CA ARG A 167 -5.31 -10.97 3.14
C ARG A 167 -5.68 -11.05 1.66
N TYR A 168 -4.88 -11.76 0.85
CA TYR A 168 -5.10 -11.84 -0.59
C TYR A 168 -6.33 -12.65 -0.97
N LYS A 169 -6.69 -13.69 -0.19
CA LYS A 169 -7.99 -14.38 -0.35
C LYS A 169 -9.15 -13.42 -0.12
N THR A 170 -9.06 -12.56 0.90
CA THR A 170 -10.08 -11.54 1.20
C THR A 170 -10.18 -10.51 0.06
N TYR A 171 -9.04 -10.04 -0.45
CA TYR A 171 -8.99 -9.09 -1.55
C TYR A 171 -9.56 -9.66 -2.85
N ALA A 172 -9.14 -10.87 -3.25
CA ALA A 172 -9.68 -11.54 -4.44
C ALA A 172 -11.19 -11.75 -4.31
N TYR A 173 -11.64 -12.22 -3.14
CA TYR A 173 -13.08 -12.42 -2.88
C TYR A 173 -13.88 -11.12 -3.03
N ILE A 174 -13.43 -10.02 -2.42
CA ILE A 174 -14.21 -8.77 -2.41
C ILE A 174 -14.23 -8.10 -3.78
N LEU A 175 -13.11 -8.12 -4.52
CA LEU A 175 -13.07 -7.58 -5.88
C LEU A 175 -13.93 -8.41 -6.84
N ARG A 176 -13.85 -9.74 -6.75
CA ARG A 176 -14.71 -10.64 -7.54
C ARG A 176 -16.17 -10.37 -7.27
N SER A 177 -16.57 -10.30 -6.00
CA SER A 177 -17.95 -9.99 -5.61
C SER A 177 -18.41 -8.64 -6.20
N ARG A 178 -17.56 -7.62 -6.14
CA ARG A 178 -17.88 -6.28 -6.66
C ARG A 178 -18.05 -6.27 -8.19
N LEU A 179 -17.15 -6.94 -8.91
CA LEU A 179 -17.21 -7.06 -10.37
C LEU A 179 -18.42 -7.88 -10.84
N SER A 180 -18.83 -8.90 -10.08
CA SER A 180 -20.05 -9.65 -10.38
C SER A 180 -21.33 -8.84 -10.16
N GLN A 181 -21.34 -7.91 -9.21
CA GLN A 181 -22.50 -7.05 -8.95
C GLN A 181 -22.64 -5.91 -9.97
N TYR A 182 -21.52 -5.43 -10.52
CA TYR A 182 -21.47 -4.28 -11.43
C TYR A 182 -20.53 -4.56 -12.62
N PRO A 183 -20.95 -5.38 -13.60
CA PRO A 183 -20.08 -5.82 -14.70
C PRO A 183 -19.63 -4.69 -15.64
N ASP A 184 -20.41 -3.60 -15.73
CA ASP A 184 -20.21 -2.50 -16.68
C ASP A 184 -19.51 -1.27 -16.09
N VAL A 185 -19.22 -1.25 -14.78
CA VAL A 185 -18.60 -0.10 -14.13
C VAL A 185 -17.08 -0.27 -14.15
N GLU A 186 -16.42 0.28 -15.17
CA GLU A 186 -15.03 0.71 -15.01
C GLU A 186 -15.02 1.86 -14.01
N ILE A 187 -14.75 1.54 -12.74
CA ILE A 187 -14.55 2.55 -11.70
C ILE A 187 -13.24 3.28 -12.06
N SER A 188 -13.35 4.38 -12.80
CA SER A 188 -12.28 5.37 -12.89
C SER A 188 -12.06 5.93 -11.49
N LEU A 189 -10.99 5.50 -10.83
CA LEU A 189 -10.61 5.91 -9.47
C LEU A 189 -9.98 7.33 -9.44
N ALA A 190 -10.05 8.04 -10.56
CA ALA A 190 -9.61 9.41 -10.75
C ALA A 190 -10.83 10.28 -11.02
N GLU A 191 -11.46 10.79 -9.96
CA GLU A 191 -12.18 12.07 -9.93
C GLU A 191 -12.85 12.23 -8.57
N ASN A 192 -12.06 12.70 -7.59
CA ASN A 192 -12.54 13.45 -6.42
C ASN A 192 -11.43 14.37 -5.88
N SER A 193 -10.50 14.79 -6.74
CA SER A 193 -9.60 15.90 -6.43
C SER A 193 -10.30 17.19 -6.84
N ILE A 194 -10.92 17.83 -5.85
CA ILE A 194 -11.45 19.18 -5.93
C ILE A 194 -10.28 20.17 -5.95
N GLY A 195 -10.29 21.07 -6.94
CA GLY A 195 -9.80 22.44 -6.82
C GLY A 195 -8.45 22.74 -7.48
N GLU A 196 -8.48 23.07 -8.77
CA GLU A 196 -7.55 24.06 -9.33
C GLU A 196 -8.39 25.26 -9.79
N LEU A 197 -8.03 26.45 -9.31
CA LEU A 197 -8.79 27.69 -9.44
C LEU A 197 -8.71 28.24 -10.87
N ASP A 198 -9.85 28.71 -11.34
CA ASP A 198 -10.05 29.47 -12.57
C ASP A 198 -9.46 30.89 -12.39
N GLU A 199 -8.54 31.33 -13.27
CA GLU A 199 -8.22 32.74 -13.47
C GLU A 199 -8.41 33.13 -14.95
N ALA A 200 -9.54 33.80 -15.18
CA ALA A 200 -9.75 34.96 -16.03
C ALA A 200 -9.27 34.97 -17.50
N SER A 201 -10.27 34.86 -18.37
CA SER A 201 -10.64 35.89 -19.36
C SER A 201 -9.59 36.41 -20.35
N GLY A 202 -9.66 35.84 -21.55
CA GLY A 202 -9.97 36.60 -22.78
C GLY A 202 -8.80 37.10 -23.61
N VAL A 203 -8.60 36.53 -24.79
CA VAL A 203 -8.06 37.26 -25.95
C VAL A 203 -8.66 36.70 -27.25
N ALA A 204 -9.07 37.64 -28.10
CA ALA A 204 -9.67 37.46 -29.41
C ALA A 204 -8.72 36.85 -30.46
N LEU A 205 -9.34 36.28 -31.49
CA LEU A 205 -8.76 35.87 -32.77
C LEU A 205 -8.03 37.03 -33.46
N LEU A 206 -6.82 36.81 -33.98
CA LEU A 206 -6.29 37.45 -35.19
C LEU A 206 -5.18 36.58 -35.81
N GLU A 207 -5.21 36.50 -37.15
CA GLU A 207 -4.32 35.75 -38.05
C GLU A 207 -2.86 36.23 -38.03
N GLY A 208 -1.91 35.37 -38.45
CA GLY A 208 -0.62 35.85 -38.99
C GLY A 208 0.60 34.93 -38.83
N SER A 209 1.03 34.36 -39.96
CA SER A 209 2.41 34.08 -40.39
C SER A 209 3.30 33.08 -39.62
N SER A 210 3.71 32.07 -40.39
CA SER A 210 4.85 31.18 -40.18
C SER A 210 6.15 31.94 -39.91
N ASN A 211 6.81 31.64 -38.79
CA ASN A 211 8.26 31.71 -38.63
C ASN A 211 8.68 30.85 -37.42
N GLY A 212 9.67 29.96 -37.64
CA GLY A 212 10.18 29.05 -36.62
C GLY A 212 10.90 29.78 -35.48
N ILE A 213 10.75 29.28 -34.26
CA ILE A 213 11.45 29.76 -33.06
C ILE A 213 12.34 28.61 -32.55
N VAL A 214 13.64 28.88 -32.61
CA VAL A 214 14.74 28.05 -32.11
C VAL A 214 14.85 28.23 -30.58
N PRO A 215 15.09 27.18 -29.78
CA PRO A 215 15.32 27.33 -28.34
C PRO A 215 16.68 28.02 -28.05
N PRO A 216 16.78 28.79 -26.95
CA PRO A 216 18.01 29.50 -26.58
C PRO A 216 19.13 28.55 -26.12
N PRO A 217 20.42 28.95 -26.24
CA PRO A 217 21.56 28.12 -25.85
C PRO A 217 21.69 27.96 -24.33
N ILE A 218 22.04 26.75 -23.91
CA ILE A 218 22.30 26.36 -22.51
C ILE A 218 23.68 26.91 -22.09
N PRO A 219 23.83 27.56 -20.91
CA PRO A 219 25.13 27.97 -20.40
C PRO A 219 26.00 26.75 -20.03
N GLU A 220 27.26 26.75 -20.48
CA GLU A 220 28.24 25.71 -20.16
C GLU A 220 28.51 25.65 -18.65
N ARG A 221 28.25 24.48 -18.05
CA ARG A 221 28.60 24.18 -16.66
C ARG A 221 30.03 23.63 -16.66
N GLN A 222 30.97 24.33 -16.02
CA GLN A 222 32.35 23.84 -15.85
C GLN A 222 32.37 22.52 -15.06
N SER A 223 32.98 21.50 -15.66
CA SER A 223 33.24 20.19 -15.05
C SER A 223 34.29 20.32 -13.94
N PRO A 224 34.14 19.65 -12.78
CA PRO A 224 35.15 19.68 -11.73
C PRO A 224 36.43 18.94 -12.17
N VAL A 225 37.58 19.55 -11.86
CA VAL A 225 38.91 19.01 -12.12
C VAL A 225 39.17 17.80 -11.20
N ILE A 226 39.31 16.62 -11.79
CA ILE A 226 39.73 15.40 -11.08
C ILE A 226 41.25 15.43 -10.92
N ASN A 227 41.74 15.73 -9.73
CA ASN A 227 43.14 15.54 -9.37
C ASN A 227 43.46 14.04 -9.29
N ARG A 228 44.12 13.51 -10.32
CA ARG A 228 44.71 12.17 -10.31
C ARG A 228 46.11 12.26 -9.69
N HIS A 229 46.26 11.86 -8.43
CA HIS A 229 47.58 11.54 -7.87
C HIS A 229 47.98 10.11 -8.26
N PRO A 230 49.19 9.89 -8.80
CA PRO A 230 49.71 8.55 -9.05
C PRO A 230 50.35 7.99 -7.77
N THR A 231 49.73 6.99 -7.15
CA THR A 231 50.39 6.14 -6.15
C THR A 231 51.15 5.02 -6.84
N GLU A 232 52.47 5.22 -6.95
CA GLU A 232 53.46 4.22 -7.32
C GLU A 232 53.50 3.12 -6.23
N LYS A 233 53.16 1.88 -6.58
CA LYS A 233 53.36 0.71 -5.70
C LYS A 233 54.67 0.04 -6.08
N ARG A 234 55.69 0.18 -5.22
CA ARG A 234 56.93 -0.61 -5.27
C ARG A 234 56.70 -1.94 -4.55
N VAL A 235 56.99 -3.05 -5.23
CA VAL A 235 57.03 -4.40 -4.69
C VAL A 235 58.45 -4.67 -4.19
N PRO A 236 58.67 -5.22 -2.99
CA PRO A 236 59.92 -5.86 -2.65
C PRO A 236 59.84 -7.37 -2.90
N THR A 237 60.83 -7.88 -3.64
CA THR A 237 61.17 -9.30 -3.74
C THR A 237 62.24 -9.67 -2.71
N SER A 238 62.16 -10.93 -2.29
CA SER A 238 63.06 -11.73 -1.44
C SER A 238 62.75 -11.73 0.05
#